data_AF-A0A8T4P9K6-F1
#
_entry.id   AF-A0A8T4P9K6-F1
#
_cell.length_a   1.000
_cell.length_b   1.000
_cell.length_c   1.000
_cell.angle_alpha   90.00
_cell.angle_beta   90.00
_cell.angle_gamma   90.00
#
_symmetry.space_group_name_H-M   'P 1'
#
loop_
_entity.id
_entity.type
_entity.pdbx_description
1 polymer ?
#
loop_
_entity_poly.entity_id
_entity_poly.type
_entity_poly.pdbx_seq_one_letter_code
_entity_poly.pdbx_strand_id
1 'polypeptide(L)' 'MLDINLIREKPEVVKKNQIKAGKSPKDVDELLKLDREWRSKKKEVDDLRAERNNIS' A
#
# COMPACT_ATOMS: atom_id res chain seq x y z
N MET A 1 -7.30 -12.51 -7.43
CA MET A 1 -6.70 -11.22 -7.04
C MET A 1 -5.52 -11.51 -6.14
N LEU A 2 -4.40 -10.82 -6.31
CA LEU A 2 -3.28 -10.93 -5.36
C LEU A 2 -3.65 -10.17 -4.09
N ASP A 3 -3.47 -10.79 -2.93
CA ASP A 3 -3.80 -10.16 -1.67
C ASP A 3 -2.77 -9.07 -1.33
N ILE A 4 -3.19 -7.81 -1.27
CA ILE A 4 -2.26 -6.70 -0.99
C ILE A 4 -1.69 -6.78 0.44
N ASN A 5 -2.40 -7.48 1.33
CA ASN A 5 -1.92 -7.78 2.69
C ASN A 5 -0.65 -8.63 2.66
N LEU A 6 -0.53 -9.58 1.73
CA LEU A 6 0.68 -10.41 1.60
C LEU A 6 1.89 -9.57 1.18
N ILE A 7 1.67 -8.57 0.33
CA ILE A 7 2.70 -7.62 -0.12
C ILE A 7 3.17 -6.75 1.05
N ARG A 8 2.26 -6.40 1.96
CA ARG A 8 2.55 -5.60 3.16
C ARG A 8 3.26 -6.40 4.24
N GLU A 9 2.86 -7.65 4.48
CA GLU A 9 3.46 -8.50 5.53
C GLU A 9 4.82 -9.07 5.13
N LYS A 10 4.96 -9.51 3.87
CA LYS A 10 6.17 -10.20 3.40
C LYS A 10 6.63 -9.67 2.02
N PRO A 11 7.03 -8.40 1.94
CA PRO A 11 7.49 -7.80 0.68
C PRO A 11 8.68 -8.54 0.08
N GLU A 12 9.58 -9.10 0.89
CA GLU A 12 10.73 -9.88 0.41
C GLU A 12 10.33 -11.18 -0.29
N VAL A 13 9.32 -11.88 0.23
CA VAL A 13 8.83 -13.14 -0.35
C VAL A 13 8.14 -12.85 -1.69
N VAL A 14 7.36 -11.77 -1.75
CA VAL A 14 6.72 -11.32 -2.99
C VAL A 14 7.77 -10.92 -4.02
N LYS A 15 8.80 -10.14 -3.65
CA LYS A 15 9.92 -9.81 -4.56
C LYS A 15 10.64 -11.06 -5.08
N LYS A 16 10.95 -12.02 -4.21
CA LYS A 16 11.58 -13.30 -4.62
C LYS A 16 10.69 -14.10 -5.57
N ASN A 17 9.38 -14.14 -5.33
CA ASN A 17 8.41 -14.77 -6.24
C ASN A 17 8.28 -14.01 -7.58
N GLN A 18 8.31 -12.68 -7.55
CA GLN A 18 8.31 -11.83 -8.76
C GLN A 18 9.53 -12.15 -9.63
N ILE A 19 10.73 -12.21 -9.03
CA ILE A 19 11.98 -12.57 -9.71
C ILE A 19 11.92 -14.00 -10.26
N LYS A 20 11.43 -14.97 -9.47
CA LYS A 20 11.23 -16.36 -9.93
C LYS A 20 10.24 -16.47 -11.09
N ALA A 21 9.24 -15.59 -11.12
CA ALA A 21 8.26 -15.49 -12.20
C ALA A 21 8.77 -14.71 -13.43
N GLY A 22 10.04 -14.29 -13.44
CA GLY A 22 10.63 -13.50 -14.54
C GLY A 22 10.13 -12.05 -14.63
N LYS A 23 9.47 -11.55 -13.57
CA LYS A 23 8.93 -10.20 -13.49
C LYS A 23 9.87 -9.27 -12.71
N SER A 24 9.76 -7.97 -12.97
CA SER A 24 10.58 -6.97 -12.33
C SER A 24 10.19 -6.81 -10.85
N PRO A 25 11.12 -6.95 -9.88
CA PRO A 25 10.84 -6.67 -8.48
C PRO A 25 10.60 -5.17 -8.21
N LYS A 26 10.94 -4.29 -9.17
CA LYS A 26 10.70 -2.83 -9.05
C LYS A 26 9.22 -2.50 -8.90
N ASP A 27 8.36 -3.25 -9.56
CA ASP A 27 6.90 -3.05 -9.51
C ASP A 27 6.37 -3.22 -8.07
N VAL A 28 7.00 -4.10 -7.29
CA VAL A 28 6.64 -4.33 -5.87
C VAL A 28 7.05 -3.15 -5.00
N ASP A 29 8.22 -2.56 -5.27
CA ASP A 29 8.70 -1.38 -4.55
C ASP A 29 7.85 -0.14 -4.84
N GLU A 30 7.47 0.05 -6.11
CA GLU A 30 6.58 1.14 -6.51
C GLU A 30 5.19 0.97 -5.92
N LEU A 31 4.65 -0.25 -5.95
CA LEU A 31 3.37 -0.58 -5.31
C LEU A 31 3.39 -0.30 -3.81
N LEU A 32 4.48 -0.63 -3.11
CA LEU A 32 4.64 -0.34 -1.67
C LEU A 32 4.70 1.16 -1.37
N LYS A 33 5.34 1.96 -2.24
CA LYS A 33 5.34 3.43 -2.12
C LYS A 33 3.94 4.00 -2.31
N LEU A 34 3.25 3.58 -3.38
CA LEU A 34 1.89 4.03 -3.68
C LEU A 34 0.91 3.64 -2.57
N ASP A 35 1.08 2.43 -2.00
CA ASP A 35 0.29 1.97 -0.86
C ASP A 35 0.46 2.84 0.38
N ARG A 36 1.69 3.27 0.69
CA ARG A 36 1.95 4.21 1.79
C ARG A 36 1.29 5.55 1.56
N GLU A 37 1.43 6.12 0.36
CA GLU A 37 0.81 7.40 0.03
C GLU A 37 -0.71 7.33 0.11
N TRP A 38 -1.30 6.26 -0.43
CA TRP A 38 -2.74 6.04 -0.37
C TRP A 38 -3.24 5.98 1.08
N ARG A 39 -2.55 5.26 1.96
CA ARG A 39 -2.93 5.20 3.39
C ARG A 39 -2.75 6.53 4.09
N SER A 40 -1.70 7.28 3.78
CA SER A 40 -1.48 8.62 4.34
C SER A 40 -2.62 9.56 3.97
N LYS A 41 -2.94 9.65 2.67
CA LYS A 41 -4.03 10.48 2.17
C LYS A 41 -5.40 10.03 2.69
N LYS A 42 -5.62 8.73 2.79
CA LYS A 42 -6.88 8.20 3.33
C LYS A 42 -7.07 8.60 4.80
N LYS A 43 -6.00 8.50 5.59
CA LYS A 43 -6.01 8.95 6.99
C LYS A 43 -6.30 10.46 7.08
N GLU A 44 -5.60 11.26 6.30
CA GLU A 44 -5.81 12.71 6.24
C GLU A 44 -7.26 13.08 5.90
N VAL A 45 -7.86 12.40 4.92
CA VAL A 45 -9.27 12.60 4.56
C VAL A 45 -10.22 12.19 5.69
N ASP A 46 -9.95 11.07 6.37
CA ASP A 46 -10.78 10.62 7.49
C ASP A 46 -10.63 11.56 8.71
N ASP A 47 -9.43 12.08 8.96
CA ASP A 47 -9.15 13.08 10.00
C ASP A 47 -9.91 14.40 9.69
N LEU A 48 -9.84 14.91 8.46
CA LEU A 48 -10.58 16.10 8.01
C LEU A 48 -12.11 15.90 8.10
N ARG A 49 -12.60 14.70 7.81
CA ARG A 49 -14.02 14.36 8.00
C ARG A 49 -14.42 14.36 9.47
N ALA A 50 -13.56 13.84 10.34
CA ALA A 50 -13.79 13.84 11.78
C ALA A 50 -13.78 15.27 12.33
N GLU A 51 -12.85 16.11 11.91
CA GLU A 51 -12.82 17.54 12.25
C GLU A 51 -14.10 18.25 11.80
N ARG A 52 -14.53 18.04 10.55
CA ARG A 52 -15.80 18.60 10.04
C ARG A 52 -17.00 18.16 10.91
N ASN A 53 -17.06 16.89 11.28
CA ASN A 53 -18.16 16.37 12.09
C ASN A 53 -18.15 16.91 13.53
N ASN A 54 -16.97 17.20 14.11
CA ASN A 54 -16.86 17.81 15.43
C ASN A 54 -17.26 19.29 15.46
N ILE A 55 -17.17 19.99 14.32
CA ILE A 55 -17.55 21.41 14.21
C ILE A 55 -19.07 21.58 13.99
N SER A 56 -19.77 20.52 13.57
CA SER A 56 -21.21 20.54 13.27
C SER A 56 -22.06 20.22 14.49
#